data_AF-A0A521VQG7-F1
#
_entry.id   AF-A0A521VQG7-F1
#
_cell.length_a   1.000
_cell.length_b   1.000
_cell.length_c   1.000
_cell.angle_alpha   90.00
_cell.angle_beta   90.00
_cell.angle_gamma   90.00
#
_symmetry.space_group_name_H-M   'P 1'
#
loop_
_entity.id
_entity.type
_entity.pdbx_description
1 polymer ?
#
loop_
_entity_poly.entity_id
_entity_poly.type
_entity_poly.pdbx_seq_one_letter_code
_entity_poly.pdbx_strand_id
1 'polypeptide(L)'
;MQCAVKLPLFIAVASVFKAKCRVWPFTNLYLTRNTIAVNLPPAFMERMKVALAGDYPAFEASLAQPAPVSLRLNPSKPVTGFSQPDAVPWHPEGRYLPERPVYTLDPLFHAGAYYVQEASSMFVFQAIRQWAERHQKLRVLDLCAAPGGKITLLASALGNEALVVANEVIQSRVPALRMNLEKWGFPNVAIANHDPADFSKLPGFFDVVLVDAPCSGEGLFRKSPEAAT
;
A
#
# COMPACT_ATOMS: atom_id res chain seq x y z
N MET A 1 13.35 -37.91 11.13
CA MET A 1 13.53 -36.51 10.69
C MET A 1 12.14 -35.95 10.36
N GLN A 2 11.55 -35.14 11.22
CA GLN A 2 10.33 -34.40 10.87
C GLN A 2 10.74 -33.31 9.88
N CYS A 3 10.32 -33.47 8.62
CA CYS A 3 10.43 -32.43 7.61
C CYS A 3 9.42 -31.34 7.99
N ALA A 4 9.85 -30.37 8.80
CA ALA A 4 9.03 -29.20 9.10
C ALA A 4 8.87 -28.40 7.81
N VAL A 5 7.70 -28.53 7.17
CA VAL A 5 7.35 -27.70 6.01
C VAL A 5 7.31 -26.26 6.51
N LYS A 6 8.31 -25.46 6.11
CA LYS A 6 8.36 -24.04 6.44
C LYS A 6 7.17 -23.36 5.76
N LEU A 7 6.16 -22.99 6.55
CA LEU A 7 5.00 -22.26 6.05
C LEU A 7 5.39 -20.80 5.80
N PRO A 8 5.16 -20.25 4.60
CA PRO A 8 5.42 -18.85 4.34
C PRO A 8 4.46 -17.95 5.11
N LEU A 9 4.91 -16.74 5.44
CA LEU A 9 4.01 -15.67 5.86
C LEU A 9 3.21 -15.20 4.66
N PHE A 10 1.88 -15.39 4.70
CA PHE A 10 0.97 -14.83 3.73
C PHE A 10 0.44 -13.48 4.22
N ILE A 11 0.70 -12.43 3.45
CA ILE A 11 0.11 -11.11 3.66
C ILE A 11 -0.89 -10.89 2.53
N ALA A 12 -2.18 -11.04 2.85
CA ALA A 12 -3.26 -10.66 1.95
C ALA A 12 -3.69 -9.22 2.27
N VAL A 13 -3.57 -8.32 1.31
CA VAL A 13 -4.02 -6.93 1.46
C VAL A 13 -5.35 -6.78 0.74
N ALA A 14 -6.45 -6.83 1.48
CA ALA A 14 -7.73 -6.35 0.99
C ALA A 14 -7.87 -4.87 1.37
N SER A 15 -8.29 -4.00 0.45
CA SER A 15 -8.45 -2.56 0.67
C SER A 15 -9.61 -2.18 1.62
N VAL A 16 -9.98 -3.05 2.56
CA VAL A 16 -10.97 -2.78 3.60
C VAL A 16 -10.32 -3.08 4.95
N PHE A 17 -9.59 -2.09 5.47
CA PHE A 17 -8.99 -2.20 6.79
C PHE A 17 -10.10 -2.04 7.86
N LYS A 18 -10.55 -3.17 8.43
CA LYS A 18 -11.17 -3.21 9.76
C LYS A 18 -10.09 -2.98 10.82
N ALA A 19 -9.49 -1.79 10.86
CA ALA A 19 -8.89 -1.30 12.09
C ALA A 19 -10.01 -0.63 12.87
N LYS A 20 -10.16 -0.98 14.16
CA LYS A 20 -10.95 -0.17 15.10
C LYS A 20 -10.49 1.27 14.94
N CYS A 21 -11.29 2.09 14.26
CA CYS A 21 -11.12 3.53 14.20
C CYS A 21 -11.35 4.07 15.61
N ARG A 22 -10.34 3.94 16.48
CA ARG A 22 -10.16 4.96 17.51
C ARG A 22 -9.87 6.21 16.73
N VAL A 23 -10.91 7.02 16.56
CA VAL A 23 -10.87 8.34 15.95
C VAL A 23 -9.68 9.06 16.58
N TRP A 24 -8.56 9.09 15.88
CA TRP A 24 -7.43 9.91 16.29
C TRP A 24 -7.94 11.35 16.18
N PRO A 25 -7.78 12.17 17.23
CA PRO A 25 -8.26 13.53 17.20
C PRO A 25 -7.41 14.29 16.19
N PHE A 26 -7.87 14.36 14.94
CA PHE A 26 -7.44 15.37 13.99
C PHE A 26 -7.93 16.70 14.55
N THR A 27 -7.15 17.30 15.44
CA THR A 27 -7.40 18.65 15.93
C THR A 27 -7.24 19.63 14.77
N ASN A 28 -8.38 20.16 14.31
CA ASN A 28 -8.55 21.47 13.68
C ASN A 28 -7.36 22.00 12.85
N LEU A 29 -7.07 21.36 11.71
CA LEU A 29 -6.39 22.05 10.62
C LEU A 29 -7.33 22.16 9.42
N TYR A 30 -7.84 23.39 9.23
CA TYR A 30 -8.41 23.93 8.00
C TYR A 30 -9.61 23.18 7.39
N LEU A 31 -10.79 23.37 7.99
CA LEU A 31 -12.09 23.07 7.39
C LEU A 31 -12.44 24.12 6.32
N THR A 32 -12.00 23.93 5.07
CA THR A 32 -12.72 24.49 3.92
C THR A 32 -13.84 23.51 3.52
N ARG A 33 -15.08 23.97 3.67
CA ARG A 33 -16.31 23.21 3.37
C ARG A 33 -16.40 22.89 1.88
N ASN A 34 -16.00 21.69 1.48
CA ASN A 34 -16.46 21.05 0.25
C ASN A 34 -16.85 19.61 0.60
N THR A 35 -18.10 19.41 1.00
CA THR A 35 -18.71 18.09 1.15
C THR A 35 -18.80 17.45 -0.23
N ILE A 36 -18.03 16.39 -0.46
CA ILE A 36 -18.10 15.60 -1.69
C ILE A 36 -19.29 14.66 -1.56
N ALA A 37 -20.32 14.85 -2.39
CA ALA A 37 -21.44 13.91 -2.48
C ALA A 37 -20.96 12.66 -3.22
N VAL A 38 -20.60 11.62 -2.47
CA VAL A 38 -20.24 10.32 -3.04
C VAL A 38 -21.53 9.53 -3.29
N ASN A 39 -21.85 9.25 -4.54
CA ASN A 39 -23.00 8.41 -4.89
C ASN A 39 -22.61 6.95 -4.68
N LEU A 40 -23.05 6.33 -3.59
CA LEU A 40 -22.68 4.96 -3.22
C LEU A 40 -23.79 3.97 -3.62
N PRO A 41 -23.47 2.76 -4.11
CA PRO A 41 -24.46 1.75 -4.40
C PRO A 41 -25.33 1.43 -3.16
N PRO A 42 -26.68 1.40 -3.26
CA PRO A 42 -27.54 1.10 -2.12
C PRO A 42 -27.22 -0.24 -1.44
N ALA A 43 -26.90 -1.27 -2.24
CA ALA A 43 -26.49 -2.59 -1.73
C ALA A 43 -25.20 -2.54 -0.90
N PHE A 44 -24.26 -1.66 -1.25
CA PHE A 44 -23.04 -1.43 -0.47
C PHE A 44 -23.37 -0.77 0.87
N MET A 45 -24.19 0.27 0.86
CA MET A 45 -24.59 0.98 2.09
C MET A 45 -25.30 0.05 3.07
N GLU A 46 -26.27 -0.75 2.60
CA GLU A 46 -26.98 -1.70 3.46
C GLU A 46 -26.04 -2.77 4.05
N ARG A 47 -25.12 -3.30 3.24
CA ARG A 47 -24.10 -4.24 3.73
C ARG A 47 -23.20 -3.61 4.80
N MET A 48 -22.78 -2.35 4.61
CA MET A 48 -21.92 -1.65 5.55
C MET A 48 -22.63 -1.25 6.84
N LYS A 49 -23.92 -0.88 6.77
CA LYS A 49 -24.77 -0.64 7.97
C LYS A 49 -24.81 -1.88 8.85
N VAL A 50 -25.02 -3.05 8.26
CA VAL A 50 -25.02 -4.33 8.98
C VAL A 50 -23.62 -4.65 9.53
N ALA A 51 -22.57 -4.49 8.71
CA ALA A 51 -21.21 -4.89 9.07
C ALA A 51 -20.54 -4.00 10.13
N LEU A 52 -20.89 -2.71 10.19
CA LEU A 52 -20.32 -1.73 11.11
C LEU A 52 -21.25 -1.39 12.28
N ALA A 53 -22.55 -1.68 12.17
CA ALA A 53 -23.54 -1.44 13.21
C ALA A 53 -23.43 -0.01 13.80
N GLY A 54 -23.07 0.11 15.08
CA GLY A 54 -22.92 1.41 15.77
C GLY A 54 -21.83 2.32 15.20
N ASP A 55 -20.84 1.77 14.48
CA ASP A 55 -19.75 2.53 13.86
C ASP A 55 -20.13 3.08 12.46
N TYR A 56 -21.30 2.69 11.91
CA TYR A 56 -21.72 3.12 10.58
C TYR A 56 -21.81 4.65 10.41
N PRO A 57 -22.41 5.42 11.35
CA PRO A 57 -22.48 6.88 11.20
C PRO A 57 -21.11 7.55 11.09
N ALA A 58 -20.11 7.05 11.82
CA ALA A 58 -18.74 7.56 11.74
C ALA A 58 -18.08 7.21 10.39
N PHE A 59 -18.33 6.01 9.89
CA PHE A 59 -17.88 5.59 8.55
C PHE A 59 -18.51 6.46 7.45
N GLU A 60 -19.82 6.65 7.47
CA GLU A 60 -20.54 7.48 6.50
C GLU A 60 -20.05 8.93 6.51
N ALA A 61 -19.87 9.52 7.70
CA ALA A 61 -19.29 10.85 7.83
C ALA A 61 -17.86 10.94 7.25
N SER A 62 -17.05 9.88 7.38
CA SER A 62 -15.69 9.84 6.84
C SER A 62 -15.62 9.77 5.31
N LEU A 63 -16.68 9.25 4.66
CA LEU A 63 -16.78 9.21 3.21
C LEU A 63 -17.05 10.59 2.60
N ALA A 64 -17.71 11.47 3.37
CA ALA A 64 -18.00 12.85 2.96
C ALA A 64 -16.80 13.80 3.14
N GLN A 65 -15.73 13.36 3.81
CA GLN A 65 -14.50 14.13 4.02
C GLN A 65 -13.52 13.97 2.86
N PRO A 66 -12.71 15.00 2.55
CA PRO A 66 -11.67 14.89 1.53
C PRO A 66 -10.69 13.76 1.87
N ALA A 67 -10.32 12.97 0.86
CA ALA A 67 -9.35 11.91 1.06
C ALA A 67 -7.96 12.51 1.33
N PRO A 68 -7.28 12.11 2.42
CA PRO A 68 -5.93 12.60 2.68
C PRO A 68 -4.99 12.17 1.56
N VAL A 69 -4.06 13.08 1.24
CA VAL A 69 -2.97 12.85 0.31
C VAL A 69 -1.76 12.41 1.11
N SER A 70 -1.11 11.34 0.68
CA SER A 70 0.06 10.81 1.35
C SER A 70 1.10 10.31 0.35
N LEU A 71 2.35 10.30 0.80
CA LEU A 71 3.49 9.73 0.09
C LEU A 71 4.41 8.99 1.06
N ARG A 72 5.29 8.16 0.51
CA ARG A 72 6.35 7.46 1.24
C ARG A 72 7.70 7.92 0.73
N LEU A 73 8.55 8.45 1.60
CA LEU A 73 9.91 8.84 1.25
C LEU A 73 10.78 7.61 0.98
N ASN A 74 11.77 7.75 0.10
CA ASN A 74 12.75 6.73 -0.18
C ASN A 74 13.91 6.86 0.83
N PRO A 75 14.11 5.88 1.73
CA PRO A 75 15.16 5.96 2.74
C PRO A 75 16.58 6.01 2.14
N SER A 76 16.76 5.51 0.91
CA SER A 76 18.05 5.52 0.20
C SER A 76 18.32 6.81 -0.57
N LYS A 77 17.33 7.71 -0.68
CA LYS A 77 17.43 8.98 -1.42
C LYS A 77 16.90 10.13 -0.56
N PRO A 78 17.63 10.52 0.51
CA PRO A 78 17.17 11.52 1.45
C PRO A 78 16.96 12.88 0.76
N VAL A 79 15.87 13.54 1.11
CA VAL A 79 15.48 14.86 0.57
C VAL A 79 15.01 15.78 1.68
N THR A 80 15.17 17.08 1.47
CA THR A 80 14.66 18.14 2.34
C THR A 80 13.25 18.58 1.89
N GLY A 81 12.51 19.29 2.73
CA GLY A 81 11.19 19.84 2.38
C GLY A 81 9.97 19.00 2.79
N PHE A 82 10.17 17.81 3.37
CA PHE A 82 9.11 16.96 3.92
C PHE A 82 9.18 16.85 5.46
N SER A 83 9.66 17.90 6.13
CA SER A 83 9.75 17.98 7.59
C SER A 83 8.36 18.10 8.24
N GLN A 84 8.24 17.50 9.43
CA GLN A 84 7.03 17.41 10.29
C GLN A 84 6.24 18.73 10.45
N PRO A 85 4.91 18.69 10.69
CA PRO A 85 4.20 17.78 11.62
C PRO A 85 3.46 16.55 11.03
N ASP A 86 3.33 16.42 9.72
CA ASP A 86 2.35 15.50 9.12
C ASP A 86 2.87 14.09 8.83
N ALA A 87 3.43 13.40 9.83
CA ALA A 87 3.92 12.03 9.68
C ALA A 87 2.77 10.99 9.70
N VAL A 88 2.92 9.91 8.92
CA VAL A 88 2.01 8.74 9.02
C VAL A 88 2.40 7.94 10.27
N PRO A 89 1.51 7.76 11.26
CA PRO A 89 1.90 7.20 12.58
C PRO A 89 2.47 5.78 12.54
N TRP A 90 2.12 5.00 11.53
CA TRP A 90 2.52 3.60 11.39
C TRP A 90 3.61 3.39 10.32
N HIS A 91 4.21 4.45 9.76
CA HIS A 91 5.30 4.30 8.79
C HIS A 91 6.34 5.42 8.96
N PRO A 92 7.62 5.12 9.24
CA PRO A 92 8.63 6.15 9.55
C PRO A 92 8.85 7.14 8.39
N GLU A 93 8.80 6.64 7.16
CA GLU A 93 8.98 7.41 5.93
C GLU A 93 7.65 7.93 5.34
N GLY A 94 6.51 7.66 5.98
CA GLY A 94 5.21 8.11 5.49
C GLY A 94 4.94 9.57 5.85
N ARG A 95 4.43 10.36 4.90
CA ARG A 95 4.03 11.76 5.10
C ARG A 95 2.65 12.01 4.52
N TYR A 96 1.81 12.75 5.24
CA TYR A 96 0.63 13.39 4.68
C TYR A 96 1.03 14.72 4.04
N LEU A 97 0.27 15.10 3.00
CA LEU A 97 0.40 16.40 2.35
C LEU A 97 -0.89 17.19 2.54
N PRO A 98 -0.81 18.51 2.73
CA PRO A 98 -1.99 19.37 2.84
C PRO A 98 -2.82 19.37 1.56
N GLU A 99 -2.16 19.23 0.40
CA GLU A 99 -2.79 19.18 -0.92
C GLU A 99 -2.05 18.24 -1.86
N ARG A 100 -2.68 17.89 -2.99
CA ARG A 100 -2.08 17.03 -4.01
C ARG A 100 -1.29 17.88 -5.01
N PRO A 101 0.06 17.84 -4.99
CA PRO A 101 0.84 18.58 -5.96
C PRO A 101 0.80 17.90 -7.35
N VAL A 102 1.24 18.64 -8.36
CA VAL A 102 1.45 18.12 -9.71
C VAL A 102 2.75 17.32 -9.75
N TYR A 103 2.69 16.05 -9.36
CA TYR A 103 3.86 15.17 -9.25
C TYR A 103 4.67 15.04 -10.55
N THR A 104 4.02 15.18 -11.71
CA THR A 104 4.69 15.04 -13.02
C THR A 104 5.72 16.13 -13.31
N LEU A 105 5.63 17.28 -12.63
CA LEU A 105 6.57 18.39 -12.78
C LEU A 105 7.65 18.39 -11.69
N ASP A 106 7.56 17.51 -10.71
CA ASP A 106 8.49 17.45 -9.58
C ASP A 106 9.74 16.60 -9.93
N PRO A 107 10.95 17.19 -9.97
CA PRO A 107 12.19 16.43 -10.20
C PRO A 107 12.42 15.34 -9.15
N LEU A 108 11.98 15.54 -7.91
CA LEU A 108 12.15 14.56 -6.82
C LEU A 108 11.33 13.29 -7.07
N PHE A 109 10.15 13.43 -7.68
CA PHE A 109 9.33 12.29 -8.11
C PHE A 109 10.06 11.45 -9.18
N HIS A 110 10.63 12.12 -10.18
CA HIS A 110 11.37 11.43 -11.25
C HIS A 110 12.69 10.83 -10.77
N ALA A 111 13.34 11.45 -9.79
CA ALA A 111 14.51 10.90 -9.12
C ALA A 111 14.19 9.70 -8.20
N GLY A 112 12.91 9.42 -7.95
CA GLY A 112 12.45 8.34 -7.06
C GLY A 112 12.72 8.62 -5.59
N ALA A 113 12.77 9.89 -5.18
CA ALA A 113 12.96 10.29 -3.79
C ALA A 113 11.74 9.99 -2.91
N TYR A 114 10.57 9.82 -3.52
CA TYR A 114 9.36 9.38 -2.85
C TYR A 114 8.44 8.60 -3.79
N TYR A 115 7.49 7.87 -3.21
CA TYR A 115 6.44 7.15 -3.91
C TYR A 115 5.08 7.67 -3.43
N VAL A 116 4.19 8.03 -4.36
CA VAL A 116 2.81 8.44 -4.02
C VAL A 116 2.02 7.20 -3.63
N GLN A 117 1.78 7.03 -2.33
CA GLN A 117 1.14 5.84 -1.77
C GLN A 117 0.12 6.27 -0.72
N GLU A 118 -1.03 5.60 -0.71
CA GLU A 118 -2.06 5.83 0.28
C GLU A 118 -1.63 5.29 1.66
N ALA A 119 -1.91 6.04 2.73
CA ALA A 119 -1.38 5.76 4.06
C ALA A 119 -1.80 4.37 4.58
N SER A 120 -3.03 3.91 4.32
CA SER A 120 -3.45 2.58 4.76
C SER A 120 -2.63 1.45 4.11
N SER A 121 -2.27 1.61 2.83
CA SER A 121 -1.39 0.68 2.11
C SER A 121 0.02 0.57 2.73
N MET A 122 0.49 1.61 3.41
CA MET A 122 1.78 1.60 4.12
C MET A 122 1.78 0.70 5.36
N PHE A 123 0.62 0.28 5.87
CA PHE A 123 0.53 -0.56 7.07
C PHE A 123 1.20 -1.93 6.90
N VAL A 124 1.36 -2.41 5.66
CA VAL A 124 2.13 -3.63 5.34
C VAL A 124 3.54 -3.60 5.97
N PHE A 125 4.11 -2.42 6.15
CA PHE A 125 5.39 -2.20 6.84
C PHE A 125 5.40 -2.77 8.26
N GLN A 126 4.32 -2.54 9.03
CA GLN A 126 4.24 -3.01 10.40
C GLN A 126 4.16 -4.53 10.48
N ALA A 127 3.41 -5.15 9.56
CA ALA A 127 3.30 -6.60 9.46
C ALA A 127 4.65 -7.24 9.12
N ILE A 128 5.36 -6.71 8.12
CA ILE A 128 6.66 -7.27 7.73
C ILE A 128 7.73 -7.03 8.79
N ARG A 129 7.79 -5.86 9.43
CA ARG A 129 8.81 -5.54 10.45
C ARG A 129 8.73 -6.47 11.65
N GLN A 130 7.53 -6.68 12.20
CA GLN A 130 7.36 -7.55 13.37
C GLN A 130 7.75 -9.01 13.10
N TRP A 131 7.60 -9.46 11.85
CA TRP A 131 7.93 -10.83 11.46
C TRP A 131 9.40 -10.98 11.02
N ALA A 132 9.92 -10.01 10.26
CA ALA A 132 11.25 -10.06 9.65
C ALA A 132 12.39 -9.79 10.65
N GLU A 133 12.14 -9.10 11.77
CA GLU A 133 13.18 -8.86 12.80
C GLU A 133 13.87 -10.14 13.33
N ARG A 134 13.23 -11.31 13.14
CA ARG A 134 13.73 -12.61 13.59
C ARG A 134 14.39 -13.44 12.48
N HIS A 135 14.49 -12.90 11.27
CA HIS A 135 14.90 -13.66 10.08
C HIS A 135 15.85 -12.85 9.19
N GLN A 136 16.86 -13.51 8.64
CA GLN A 136 17.81 -12.92 7.68
C GLN A 136 17.65 -13.58 6.31
N LYS A 137 18.10 -12.88 5.25
CA LYS A 137 18.15 -13.39 3.87
C LYS A 137 16.81 -13.95 3.36
N LEU A 138 15.75 -13.19 3.61
CA LEU A 138 14.38 -13.56 3.28
C LEU A 138 14.14 -13.56 1.77
N ARG A 139 13.34 -14.51 1.29
CA ARG A 139 12.85 -14.56 -0.09
C ARG A 139 11.39 -14.16 -0.11
N VAL A 140 11.07 -13.12 -0.87
CA VAL A 140 9.75 -12.49 -0.89
C VAL A 140 9.19 -12.50 -2.29
N LEU A 141 7.91 -12.85 -2.40
CA LEU A 141 7.14 -12.80 -3.64
C LEU A 141 5.96 -11.84 -3.47
N ASP A 142 5.84 -10.86 -4.35
CA ASP A 142 4.59 -10.12 -4.54
C ASP A 142 3.95 -10.60 -5.85
N LEU A 143 2.77 -11.21 -5.74
CA LEU A 143 2.08 -11.85 -6.87
C LEU A 143 1.45 -10.83 -7.84
N CYS A 144 1.13 -9.62 -7.37
CA CYS A 144 0.41 -8.59 -8.11
C CYS A 144 1.07 -7.22 -7.84
N ALA A 145 2.34 -7.12 -8.22
CA ALA A 145 3.22 -6.05 -7.76
C ALA A 145 2.94 -4.70 -8.41
N ALA A 146 2.35 -4.63 -9.61
CA ALA A 146 2.14 -3.34 -10.26
C ALA A 146 1.10 -2.49 -9.50
N PRO A 147 1.27 -1.16 -9.41
CA PRO A 147 2.32 -0.35 -10.04
C PRO A 147 3.68 -0.31 -9.29
N GLY A 148 3.82 -0.98 -8.15
CA GLY A 148 5.11 -1.12 -7.45
C GLY A 148 5.13 -0.59 -6.01
N GLY A 149 4.04 -0.01 -5.51
CA GLY A 149 4.03 0.67 -4.20
C GLY A 149 4.31 -0.25 -3.01
N LYS A 150 3.73 -1.45 -2.99
CA LYS A 150 3.92 -2.41 -1.90
C LYS A 150 5.25 -3.16 -2.00
N ILE A 151 5.66 -3.54 -3.21
CA ILE A 151 6.95 -4.24 -3.37
C ILE A 151 8.15 -3.35 -3.05
N THR A 152 8.09 -2.06 -3.42
CA THR A 152 9.12 -1.08 -3.02
C THR A 152 9.13 -0.86 -1.50
N LEU A 153 7.97 -0.95 -0.83
CA LEU A 153 7.87 -0.92 0.63
C LEU A 153 8.60 -2.11 1.24
N LEU A 154 8.30 -3.32 0.75
CA LEU A 154 8.91 -4.56 1.25
C LEU A 154 10.42 -4.56 1.02
N ALA A 155 10.89 -4.17 -0.16
CA ALA A 155 12.32 -4.05 -0.44
C ALA A 155 13.01 -3.08 0.53
N SER A 156 12.42 -1.90 0.78
CA SER A 156 12.96 -0.93 1.75
C SER A 156 12.95 -1.45 3.19
N ALA A 157 11.93 -2.21 3.59
CA ALA A 157 11.82 -2.74 4.95
C ALA A 157 12.78 -3.91 5.23
N LEU A 158 13.10 -4.70 4.20
CA LEU A 158 13.92 -5.91 4.32
C LEU A 158 15.41 -5.66 4.02
N GLY A 159 15.72 -4.56 3.35
CA GLY A 159 17.08 -4.20 2.96
C GLY A 159 17.64 -5.11 1.85
N ASN A 160 18.93 -4.95 1.58
CA ASN A 160 19.59 -5.53 0.40
C ASN A 160 19.88 -7.04 0.51
N GLU A 161 19.76 -7.63 1.70
CA GLU A 161 20.03 -9.06 1.89
C GLU A 161 18.86 -9.96 1.48
N ALA A 162 17.66 -9.40 1.34
CA ALA A 162 16.50 -10.15 0.90
C ALA A 162 16.49 -10.34 -0.61
N LEU A 163 15.97 -11.47 -1.10
CA LEU A 163 15.58 -11.63 -2.50
C LEU A 163 14.13 -11.20 -2.63
N VAL A 164 13.84 -10.23 -3.49
CA VAL A 164 12.49 -9.75 -3.72
C VAL A 164 12.09 -10.04 -5.17
N VAL A 165 10.96 -10.73 -5.35
CA VAL A 165 10.39 -11.04 -6.66
C VAL A 165 9.08 -10.28 -6.81
N ALA A 166 9.06 -9.34 -7.75
CA ALA A 166 7.91 -8.54 -8.14
C ALA A 166 7.23 -9.19 -9.35
N ASN A 167 6.20 -9.99 -9.12
CA ASN A 167 5.40 -10.58 -10.19
C ASN A 167 4.22 -9.68 -10.55
N GLU A 168 3.98 -9.49 -11.84
CA GLU A 168 2.75 -8.87 -12.35
C GLU A 168 2.25 -9.72 -13.50
N VAL A 169 1.02 -10.25 -13.42
CA VAL A 169 0.45 -11.10 -14.47
C VAL A 169 0.03 -10.30 -15.70
N ILE A 170 -0.42 -9.05 -15.54
CA ILE A 170 -0.91 -8.22 -16.64
C ILE A 170 0.28 -7.53 -17.33
N GLN A 171 0.64 -8.02 -18.51
CA GLN A 171 1.80 -7.55 -19.28
C GLN A 171 1.80 -6.02 -19.51
N SER A 172 0.64 -5.40 -19.72
CA SER A 172 0.53 -3.94 -19.93
C SER A 172 0.88 -3.11 -18.71
N ARG A 173 0.88 -3.69 -17.49
CA ARG A 173 1.22 -3.01 -16.23
C ARG A 173 2.70 -3.15 -15.86
N VAL A 174 3.41 -4.11 -16.48
CA VAL A 174 4.84 -4.36 -16.26
C VAL A 174 5.72 -3.14 -16.55
N PRO A 175 5.50 -2.34 -17.62
CA PRO A 175 6.29 -1.13 -17.85
C PRO A 175 6.23 -0.11 -16.71
N ALA A 176 5.04 0.10 -16.12
CA ALA A 176 4.88 1.01 -14.98
C ALA A 176 5.60 0.47 -13.73
N LEU A 177 5.47 -0.83 -13.46
CA LEU A 177 6.19 -1.51 -12.38
C LEU A 177 7.72 -1.35 -12.55
N ARG A 178 8.23 -1.65 -13.75
CA ARG A 178 9.66 -1.54 -14.06
C ARG A 178 10.17 -0.12 -13.84
N MET A 179 9.50 0.88 -14.41
CA MET A 179 9.89 2.29 -14.27
C MET A 179 9.92 2.71 -12.80
N ASN A 180 8.94 2.30 -12.00
CA ASN A 180 8.89 2.65 -10.59
C ASN A 180 9.99 1.94 -9.77
N LEU A 181 10.32 0.69 -10.09
CA LEU A 181 11.42 -0.04 -9.45
C LEU A 181 12.78 0.54 -9.82
N GLU A 182 12.99 0.89 -11.09
CA GLU A 182 14.21 1.58 -11.57
C GLU A 182 14.39 2.92 -10.87
N LYS A 183 13.32 3.73 -10.78
CA LYS A 183 13.33 4.99 -10.02
C LYS A 183 13.60 4.75 -8.54
N TRP A 184 13.04 3.71 -7.93
CA TRP A 184 13.25 3.44 -6.50
C TRP A 184 14.70 3.01 -6.20
N GLY A 185 15.30 2.20 -7.08
CA GLY A 185 16.74 1.94 -7.12
C GLY A 185 17.23 0.80 -6.22
N PHE A 186 16.45 -0.27 -6.04
CA PHE A 186 16.85 -1.42 -5.23
C PHE A 186 17.44 -2.55 -6.12
N PRO A 187 18.68 -3.01 -5.86
CA PRO A 187 19.37 -3.98 -6.71
C PRO A 187 18.87 -5.42 -6.51
N ASN A 188 18.15 -5.70 -5.42
CA ASN A 188 17.72 -7.02 -5.00
C ASN A 188 16.28 -7.36 -5.40
N VAL A 189 15.72 -6.64 -6.37
CA VAL A 189 14.36 -6.85 -6.89
C VAL A 189 14.40 -7.43 -8.30
N ALA A 190 13.89 -8.63 -8.47
CA ALA A 190 13.66 -9.25 -9.78
C ALA A 190 12.21 -9.02 -10.22
N ILE A 191 12.01 -8.71 -11.50
CA ILE A 191 10.67 -8.58 -12.09
C ILE A 191 10.31 -9.89 -12.81
N ALA A 192 9.10 -10.38 -12.55
CA ALA A 192 8.52 -11.54 -13.19
C ALA A 192 7.17 -11.18 -13.87
N ASN A 193 6.85 -11.84 -14.98
CA ASN A 193 5.54 -11.80 -15.61
C ASN A 193 5.08 -13.24 -15.82
N HIS A 194 4.54 -13.83 -14.76
CA HIS A 194 4.05 -15.20 -14.76
C HIS A 194 2.66 -15.27 -14.14
N ASP A 195 1.92 -16.32 -14.51
CA ASP A 195 0.70 -16.68 -13.82
C ASP A 195 1.04 -17.05 -12.36
N PRO A 196 0.28 -16.59 -11.36
CA PRO A 196 0.48 -17.01 -9.96
C PRO A 196 0.59 -18.52 -9.77
N ALA A 197 -0.11 -19.31 -10.59
CA ALA A 197 -0.05 -20.77 -10.57
C ALA A 197 1.33 -21.33 -10.92
N ASP A 198 2.16 -20.62 -11.69
CA ASP A 198 3.51 -21.08 -12.01
C ASP A 198 4.41 -21.15 -10.78
N PHE A 199 4.16 -20.30 -9.77
CA PHE A 199 4.92 -20.31 -8.51
C PHE A 199 4.57 -21.50 -7.61
N SER A 200 3.48 -22.23 -7.89
CA SER A 200 3.15 -23.47 -7.18
C SER A 200 4.22 -24.55 -7.33
N LYS A 201 5.05 -24.46 -8.39
CA LYS A 201 6.20 -25.34 -8.66
C LYS A 201 7.38 -25.09 -7.70
N LEU A 202 7.31 -24.06 -6.87
CA LEU A 202 8.36 -23.64 -5.92
C LEU A 202 7.89 -23.74 -4.45
N PRO A 203 7.45 -24.93 -3.96
CA PRO A 203 6.93 -25.07 -2.61
C PRO A 203 8.02 -24.75 -1.57
N GLY A 204 7.69 -23.88 -0.61
CA GLY A 204 8.61 -23.49 0.48
C GLY A 204 9.82 -22.65 0.03
N PHE A 205 9.85 -22.20 -1.23
CA PHE A 205 10.94 -21.34 -1.72
C PHE A 205 10.82 -19.91 -1.21
N PHE A 206 9.61 -19.36 -1.14
CA PHE A 206 9.40 -18.03 -0.59
C PHE A 206 9.12 -18.11 0.90
N ASP A 207 9.69 -17.18 1.64
CA ASP A 207 9.49 -17.01 3.08
C ASP A 207 8.28 -16.07 3.35
N VAL A 208 8.04 -15.12 2.44
CA VAL A 208 6.91 -14.20 2.48
C VAL A 208 6.23 -14.14 1.11
N VAL A 209 4.90 -14.23 1.10
CA VAL A 209 4.09 -14.02 -0.10
C VAL A 209 3.10 -12.90 0.17
N LEU A 210 3.23 -11.80 -0.58
CA LEU A 210 2.30 -10.70 -0.61
C LEU A 210 1.29 -10.91 -1.75
N VAL A 211 0.02 -10.80 -1.42
CA VAL A 211 -1.08 -10.87 -2.39
C VAL A 211 -1.94 -9.63 -2.25
N ASP A 212 -1.79 -8.73 -3.21
CA ASP A 212 -2.71 -7.61 -3.43
C ASP A 212 -3.73 -8.02 -4.49
N ALA A 213 -4.69 -8.85 -4.09
CA ALA A 213 -5.69 -9.34 -5.03
C ALA A 213 -6.53 -8.17 -5.56
N PRO A 214 -6.93 -8.18 -6.86
CA PRO A 214 -7.86 -7.20 -7.39
C PRO A 214 -9.17 -7.32 -6.61
N CYS A 215 -9.40 -6.41 -5.67
CA CYS A 215 -10.61 -6.33 -4.88
C CYS A 215 -11.63 -5.43 -5.60
N SER A 216 -12.89 -5.46 -5.14
CA SER A 216 -14.03 -4.72 -5.69
C SER A 216 -13.87 -3.20 -5.76
N GLY A 217 -12.72 -2.63 -5.39
CA GLY A 217 -12.41 -1.21 -5.50
C GLY A 217 -13.14 -0.34 -4.49
N GLU A 218 -13.82 -0.92 -3.51
CA GLU A 218 -14.68 -0.20 -2.56
C GLU A 218 -13.93 0.87 -1.74
N GLY A 219 -12.64 0.67 -1.48
CA GLY A 219 -11.77 1.67 -0.83
C GLY A 219 -11.41 2.88 -1.72
N LEU A 220 -11.72 2.82 -3.02
CA LEU A 220 -11.47 3.89 -3.99
C LEU A 220 -12.69 4.78 -4.23
N PHE A 221 -13.88 4.44 -3.72
CA PHE A 221 -15.11 5.23 -3.92
C PHE A 221 -14.96 6.69 -3.51
N ARG A 222 -14.13 6.97 -2.50
CA ARG A 222 -13.83 8.33 -2.03
C ARG A 222 -12.89 9.12 -2.95
N LYS A 223 -12.05 8.45 -3.75
CA LYS A 223 -11.02 9.08 -4.62
C LYS A 223 -11.40 9.07 -6.11
N SER A 224 -12.25 8.15 -6.53
CA SER A 224 -12.65 7.96 -7.92
C SER A 224 -14.16 7.75 -7.99
N PRO A 225 -14.95 8.78 -8.31
CA PRO A 225 -16.41 8.67 -8.43
C PRO A 225 -16.87 7.61 -9.44
N GLU A 226 -16.06 7.36 -10.47
CA GLU A 226 -16.27 6.32 -11.50
C GLU A 226 -16.21 4.89 -10.94
N ALA A 227 -15.60 4.67 -9.78
CA ALA A 227 -15.54 3.35 -9.17
C ALA A 227 -16.90 2.92 -8.58
N ALA A 228 -17.83 3.86 -8.36
CA ALA A 228 -19.12 3.63 -7.72
C ALA A 228 -20.29 3.42 -8.71
N THR A 229 -20.02 3.42 -10.02
CA THR A 229 -21.01 3.22 -11.10
C THR A 229 -20.87 1.82 -11.67
#